data_AF-A0A661BBM0-F1
#
_entry.id   AF-A0A661BBM0-F1
#
_cell.length_a   1.000
_cell.length_b   1.000
_cell.length_c   1.000
_cell.angle_alpha   90.00
_cell.angle_beta   90.00
_cell.angle_gamma   90.00
#
_symmetry.space_group_name_H-M   'P 1'
#
loop_
_entity.id
_entity.type
_entity.pdbx_description
1 polymer ?
#
loop_
_entity_poly.entity_id
_entity_poly.type
_entity_poly.pdbx_seq_one_letter_code
_entity_poly.pdbx_strand_id
1 'polypeptide(L)'
;TANGVTAFQMDVKVKGLSFETISAALKRARDGRMFILEKMNQVISRPRESLSVYAPRITTLRVNPDKIGEIIGTGGKVIRAIQERTGTTISIDDTGLVQIAAYDETSSLAALKEIESIVEEAEVGKVYEGTVKRITPYGAFVEILPNTDGLLHISEIEHRRINRVEDVLKVGGKVTVKVIGIDDSGRIKLSRKALIKRENSGARRYERKRND
;
A
#
# COMPACT_ATOMS: atom_id res chain seq x y z
N THR A 1 -28.75 9.39 -22.93
CA THR A 1 -28.69 7.90 -22.93
C THR A 1 -29.99 7.34 -23.52
N ALA A 2 -30.14 6.01 -23.61
CA ALA A 2 -31.41 5.38 -24.00
C ALA A 2 -32.53 5.68 -22.99
N ASN A 3 -32.18 5.74 -21.70
CA ASN A 3 -33.12 5.92 -20.59
C ASN A 3 -33.52 7.38 -20.34
N GLY A 4 -32.80 8.35 -20.90
CA GLY A 4 -33.09 9.76 -20.64
C GLY A 4 -32.13 10.75 -21.25
N VAL A 5 -32.43 12.03 -21.03
CA VAL A 5 -31.59 13.16 -21.42
C VAL A 5 -30.59 13.43 -20.29
N THR A 6 -29.29 13.44 -20.61
CA THR A 6 -28.23 13.74 -19.63
C THR A 6 -27.92 15.24 -19.56
N ALA A 7 -28.06 15.93 -20.68
CA ALA A 7 -27.91 17.38 -20.80
C ALA A 7 -28.85 17.89 -21.89
N PHE A 8 -29.41 19.09 -21.70
CA PHE A 8 -30.28 19.77 -22.65
C PHE A 8 -29.83 21.22 -22.79
N GLN A 9 -29.65 21.67 -24.03
CA GLN A 9 -29.30 23.04 -24.34
C GLN A 9 -30.25 23.55 -25.42
N MET A 10 -30.80 24.75 -25.22
CA MET A 10 -31.75 25.37 -26.14
C MET A 10 -31.39 26.86 -26.26
N ASP A 11 -31.12 27.30 -27.49
CA ASP A 11 -30.93 28.71 -27.82
C ASP A 11 -32.15 29.19 -28.62
N VAL A 12 -32.89 30.16 -28.09
CA VAL A 12 -34.14 30.64 -28.67
C VAL A 12 -33.99 32.09 -29.10
N LYS A 13 -34.09 32.34 -30.41
CA LYS A 13 -33.94 33.69 -31.00
C LYS A 13 -35.28 34.38 -31.30
N VAL A 14 -36.41 33.73 -31.01
CA VAL A 14 -37.77 34.21 -31.32
C VAL A 14 -38.68 34.14 -30.10
N LYS A 15 -39.59 35.09 -29.95
CA LYS A 15 -40.59 35.09 -28.86
C LYS A 15 -41.82 34.28 -29.28
N GLY A 16 -42.36 33.45 -28.38
CA GLY A 16 -43.67 32.79 -28.58
C GLY A 16 -43.66 31.35 -29.09
N LEU A 17 -42.65 30.54 -28.77
CA LEU A 17 -42.69 29.09 -29.06
C LEU A 17 -43.79 28.40 -28.24
N SER A 18 -44.71 27.72 -28.93
CA SER A 18 -45.73 26.91 -28.27
C SER A 18 -45.12 25.65 -27.65
N PHE A 19 -45.71 25.20 -26.54
CA PHE A 19 -45.31 23.94 -25.89
C PHE A 19 -45.40 22.75 -26.85
N GLU A 20 -46.40 22.74 -27.73
CA GLU A 20 -46.57 21.71 -28.75
C GLU A 20 -45.37 21.61 -29.70
N THR A 21 -44.85 22.77 -30.15
CA THR A 21 -43.68 22.82 -31.04
C THR A 21 -42.43 22.27 -30.34
N ILE A 22 -42.24 22.64 -29.07
CA ILE A 22 -41.11 22.15 -28.26
C ILE A 22 -41.24 20.64 -28.03
N SER A 23 -42.44 20.15 -27.70
CA SER A 23 -42.72 18.72 -27.50
C SER A 23 -42.48 17.90 -28.77
N ALA A 24 -42.94 18.39 -29.92
CA ALA A 24 -42.70 17.76 -31.22
C ALA A 24 -41.20 17.73 -31.56
N ALA A 25 -40.49 18.84 -31.33
CA ALA A 25 -39.04 18.92 -31.54
C ALA A 25 -38.28 17.95 -30.64
N LEU A 26 -38.66 17.82 -29.37
CA LEU A 26 -38.06 16.88 -28.42
C LEU A 26 -38.33 15.41 -28.79
N LYS A 27 -39.52 15.07 -29.30
CA LYS A 27 -39.82 13.73 -29.82
C LYS A 27 -38.91 13.40 -31.00
N ARG A 28 -38.82 14.30 -31.98
CA ARG A 28 -37.92 14.12 -33.14
C ARG A 28 -36.45 14.04 -32.72
N ALA A 29 -36.04 14.83 -31.73
CA ALA A 29 -34.69 14.76 -31.17
C ALA A 29 -34.42 13.44 -30.44
N ARG A 30 -35.43 12.88 -29.75
CA ARG A 30 -35.34 11.53 -29.14
C ARG A 30 -35.12 10.48 -30.21
N ASP A 31 -35.93 10.47 -31.27
CA ASP A 31 -35.81 9.46 -32.34
C ASP A 31 -34.46 9.54 -33.04
N GLY A 32 -34.01 10.76 -33.38
CA GLY A 32 -32.68 11.00 -33.94
C GLY A 32 -31.56 10.55 -33.00
N ARG A 33 -31.68 10.82 -31.70
CA ARG A 33 -30.70 10.38 -30.70
C ARG A 33 -30.63 8.85 -30.61
N MET A 34 -31.79 8.17 -30.66
CA MET A 34 -31.83 6.70 -30.60
C MET A 34 -31.16 6.08 -31.83
N PHE A 35 -31.41 6.64 -33.02
CA PHE A 35 -30.75 6.21 -34.26
C PHE A 35 -29.22 6.37 -34.19
N ILE A 36 -28.72 7.51 -33.70
CA ILE A 36 -27.28 7.73 -33.52
C ILE A 36 -26.69 6.75 -32.50
N LEU A 37 -27.37 6.56 -31.36
CA LEU A 37 -26.94 5.59 -30.34
C LEU A 37 -26.86 4.17 -30.89
N GLU A 38 -27.81 3.76 -31.73
CA GLU A 38 -27.78 2.45 -32.37
C GLU A 38 -26.55 2.30 -33.28
N LYS A 39 -26.23 3.31 -34.07
CA LYS A 39 -25.02 3.32 -34.92
C LYS A 39 -23.73 3.31 -34.11
N MET A 40 -23.69 4.02 -32.97
CA MET A 40 -22.55 3.97 -32.05
C MET A 40 -22.39 2.57 -31.42
N ASN A 41 -23.49 1.95 -31.00
CA ASN A 41 -23.50 0.62 -30.41
C ASN A 41 -23.08 -0.49 -31.39
N GLN A 42 -23.28 -0.29 -32.70
CA GLN A 42 -22.77 -1.19 -33.74
C GLN A 42 -21.23 -1.24 -33.75
N VAL A 43 -20.55 -0.19 -33.29
CA VAL A 43 -19.08 -0.12 -33.23
C VAL A 43 -18.56 -0.46 -31.83
N ILE A 44 -19.11 0.16 -30.78
CA ILE A 44 -18.74 -0.07 -29.38
C ILE A 44 -20.00 0.00 -28.51
N SER A 45 -20.51 -1.15 -28.10
CA SER A 45 -21.69 -1.26 -27.22
C SER A 45 -21.37 -1.24 -25.74
N ARG A 46 -20.12 -1.58 -25.37
CA ARG A 46 -19.65 -1.67 -23.99
C ARG A 46 -18.23 -1.10 -23.86
N PRO A 47 -17.86 -0.55 -22.69
CA PRO A 47 -16.47 -0.22 -22.40
C PRO A 47 -15.57 -1.44 -22.64
N ARG A 48 -14.35 -1.21 -23.15
CA ARG A 48 -13.38 -2.29 -23.35
C ARG A 48 -12.97 -2.86 -22.00
N GLU A 49 -12.87 -4.19 -21.91
CA GLU A 49 -12.50 -4.90 -20.67
C GLU A 49 -11.04 -4.60 -20.25
N SER A 50 -10.17 -4.31 -21.21
CA SER A 50 -8.79 -3.90 -20.96
C SER A 50 -8.50 -2.51 -21.53
N LEU A 51 -7.79 -1.69 -20.76
CA LEU A 51 -7.19 -0.45 -21.25
C LEU A 51 -6.17 -0.73 -22.36
N SER A 52 -6.02 0.23 -23.27
CA SER A 52 -5.00 0.16 -24.33
C SER A 52 -3.61 -0.04 -23.73
N VAL A 53 -2.75 -0.78 -24.44
CA VAL A 53 -1.36 -1.04 -24.02
C VAL A 53 -0.55 0.27 -23.90
N TYR A 54 -0.91 1.29 -24.67
CA TYR A 54 -0.27 2.60 -24.66
C TYR A 54 -0.97 3.63 -23.75
N ALA A 55 -2.12 3.28 -23.19
CA ALA A 55 -2.82 4.17 -22.27
C ALA A 55 -2.17 4.05 -20.88
N PRO A 56 -1.85 5.17 -20.22
CA PRO A 56 -1.35 5.14 -18.86
C PRO A 56 -2.29 4.34 -17.96
N ARG A 57 -1.77 3.31 -17.33
CA ARG A 57 -2.52 2.57 -16.31
C ARG A 57 -2.44 3.35 -15.02
N ILE A 58 -3.60 3.60 -14.42
CA ILE A 58 -3.71 4.21 -13.10
C ILE A 58 -3.97 3.07 -12.12
N THR A 59 -2.97 2.79 -11.28
CA THR A 59 -3.09 1.83 -10.18
C THR A 59 -3.40 2.61 -8.92
N THR A 60 -4.50 2.27 -8.25
CA THR A 60 -4.90 2.87 -6.97
C THR A 60 -4.52 1.96 -5.80
N LEU A 61 -3.84 2.54 -4.81
CA LEU A 61 -3.52 1.93 -3.53
C LEU A 61 -4.13 2.78 -2.42
N ARG A 62 -4.64 2.16 -1.35
CA ARG A 62 -5.10 2.87 -0.16
C ARG A 62 -4.12 2.64 0.98
N VAL A 63 -3.58 3.73 1.52
CA VAL A 63 -2.64 3.75 2.65
C VAL A 63 -3.25 4.48 3.84
N ASN A 64 -2.71 4.24 5.03
CA ASN A 64 -3.13 4.96 6.24
C ASN A 64 -2.70 6.45 6.14
N PRO A 65 -3.61 7.43 6.34
CA PRO A 65 -3.29 8.85 6.26
C PRO A 65 -2.09 9.30 7.10
N ASP A 66 -1.87 8.69 8.25
CA ASP A 66 -0.74 9.02 9.15
C ASP A 66 0.63 8.81 8.48
N LYS A 67 0.69 7.93 7.47
CA LYS A 67 1.92 7.55 6.77
C LYS A 67 2.17 8.32 5.49
N ILE A 68 1.23 9.16 5.06
CA ILE A 68 1.42 10.00 3.87
C ILE A 68 2.68 10.86 4.02
N GLY A 69 2.96 11.35 5.22
CA GLY A 69 4.16 12.14 5.52
C GLY A 69 5.47 11.39 5.22
N GLU A 70 5.53 10.09 5.47
CA GLU A 70 6.70 9.26 5.21
C GLU A 70 6.89 8.98 3.71
N ILE A 71 5.79 8.76 2.98
CA ILE A 71 5.80 8.52 1.52
C ILE A 71 6.26 9.78 0.76
N ILE A 72 5.75 10.95 1.16
CA ILE A 72 6.13 12.24 0.56
C ILE A 72 7.58 12.59 0.95
N GLY A 73 7.94 12.34 2.21
CA GLY A 73 9.20 12.74 2.81
C GLY A 73 9.32 14.26 2.99
N THR A 74 10.47 14.74 3.46
CA THR A 74 10.69 16.17 3.71
C THR A 74 10.62 16.99 2.41
N GLY A 75 9.54 17.76 2.24
CA GLY A 75 9.31 18.60 1.06
C GLY A 75 9.10 17.84 -0.25
N GLY A 76 8.65 16.58 -0.20
CA GLY A 76 8.39 15.79 -1.41
C GLY A 76 9.63 15.14 -2.03
N LYS A 77 10.76 15.08 -1.32
CA LYS A 77 11.99 14.49 -1.84
C LYS A 77 11.87 13.00 -2.16
N VAL A 78 11.20 12.24 -1.29
CA VAL A 78 11.08 10.78 -1.45
C VAL A 78 10.18 10.47 -2.64
N ILE A 79 9.00 11.06 -2.71
CA ILE A 79 8.08 10.84 -3.82
C ILE A 79 8.66 11.28 -5.16
N ARG A 80 9.39 12.41 -5.22
CA ARG A 80 10.08 12.85 -6.44
C ARG A 80 11.17 11.88 -6.87
N ALA A 81 11.97 11.37 -5.92
CA ALA A 81 13.01 10.38 -6.22
C ALA A 81 12.42 9.08 -6.78
N ILE A 82 11.28 8.62 -6.26
CA ILE A 82 10.57 7.44 -6.77
C ILE A 82 10.03 7.70 -8.18
N GLN A 83 9.38 8.85 -8.40
CA GLN A 83 8.87 9.25 -9.73
C GLN A 83 9.99 9.33 -10.76
N GLU A 84 11.15 9.90 -10.39
CA GLU A 84 12.31 10.03 -11.27
C GLU A 84 12.97 8.68 -11.59
N ARG A 85 13.09 7.78 -10.60
CA ARG A 85 13.63 6.42 -10.79
C ARG A 85 12.73 5.53 -11.64
N THR A 86 11.43 5.60 -11.42
CA THR A 86 10.45 4.69 -12.04
C THR A 86 9.81 5.26 -13.30
N GLY A 87 9.97 6.56 -13.56
CA GLY A 87 9.29 7.26 -14.65
C GLY A 87 7.77 7.31 -14.48
N THR A 88 7.27 7.19 -13.26
CA THR A 88 5.83 7.19 -12.96
C THR A 88 5.37 8.55 -12.42
N THR A 89 4.08 8.85 -12.57
CA THR A 89 3.44 10.00 -11.92
C THR A 89 2.64 9.48 -10.72
N ILE A 90 3.00 9.93 -9.52
CA ILE A 90 2.36 9.49 -8.27
C ILE A 90 1.61 10.66 -7.66
N SER A 91 0.30 10.52 -7.49
CA SER A 91 -0.55 11.48 -6.79
C SER A 91 -1.03 10.87 -5.49
N ILE A 92 -1.01 11.65 -4.41
CA ILE A 92 -1.48 11.21 -3.09
C ILE A 92 -2.51 12.21 -2.59
N ASP A 93 -3.68 11.70 -2.23
CA ASP A 93 -4.75 12.48 -1.61
C ASP A 93 -4.65 12.42 -0.08
N ASP A 94 -5.19 13.43 0.59
CA ASP A 94 -5.31 13.55 2.06
C ASP A 94 -6.09 12.40 2.71
N THR A 95 -6.95 11.73 1.93
CA THR A 95 -7.69 10.54 2.34
C THR A 95 -6.85 9.25 2.40
N GLY A 96 -5.59 9.29 1.97
CA GLY A 96 -4.72 8.12 1.85
C GLY A 96 -4.89 7.35 0.55
N LEU A 97 -5.51 7.95 -0.48
CA LEU A 97 -5.56 7.37 -1.82
C LEU A 97 -4.29 7.72 -2.59
N VAL A 98 -3.51 6.70 -2.97
CA VAL A 98 -2.31 6.83 -3.79
C VAL A 98 -2.63 6.35 -5.20
N GLN A 99 -2.46 7.22 -6.18
CA GLN A 99 -2.65 6.93 -7.60
C GLN A 99 -1.31 6.93 -8.31
N ILE A 100 -0.94 5.78 -8.88
CA ILE A 100 0.30 5.61 -9.65
C ILE A 100 -0.10 5.52 -11.12
N ALA A 101 0.22 6.56 -11.89
CA ALA A 101 0.07 6.56 -13.33
C ALA A 101 1.40 6.20 -14.00
N ALA A 102 1.40 5.13 -14.80
CA ALA A 102 2.57 4.66 -15.53
C ALA A 102 2.20 4.29 -16.97
N TYR A 103 3.11 4.53 -17.91
CA TYR A 103 2.97 4.06 -19.29
C TYR A 103 3.18 2.54 -19.40
N ASP A 104 4.01 1.97 -18.52
CA ASP A 104 4.36 0.56 -18.51
C ASP A 104 3.93 -0.13 -17.20
N GLU A 105 3.52 -1.39 -17.31
CA GLU A 105 3.13 -2.23 -16.16
C GLU A 105 4.32 -2.51 -15.23
N THR A 106 5.52 -2.67 -15.79
CA THR A 106 6.77 -2.86 -15.03
C THR A 106 7.11 -1.65 -14.17
N SER A 107 7.00 -0.44 -14.71
CA SER A 107 7.22 0.80 -13.96
C SER A 107 6.17 1.01 -12.87
N SER A 108 4.90 0.68 -13.17
CA SER A 108 3.82 0.71 -12.17
C SER A 108 4.10 -0.26 -11.01
N LEU A 109 4.49 -1.50 -11.32
CA LEU A 109 4.85 -2.51 -10.32
C LEU A 109 6.07 -2.14 -9.49
N ALA A 110 7.10 -1.54 -10.11
CA ALA A 110 8.28 -1.07 -9.40
C ALA A 110 7.93 0.04 -8.40
N ALA A 111 7.16 1.04 -8.82
CA ALA A 111 6.70 2.12 -7.96
C ALA A 111 5.79 1.60 -6.84
N LEU A 112 4.87 0.68 -7.15
CA LEU A 112 3.99 0.05 -6.17
C LEU A 112 4.80 -0.65 -5.08
N LYS A 113 5.78 -1.48 -5.47
CA LYS A 113 6.62 -2.22 -4.53
C LYS A 113 7.47 -1.30 -3.64
N GLU A 114 7.96 -0.19 -4.20
CA GLU A 114 8.74 0.80 -3.44
C GLU A 114 7.86 1.53 -2.41
N ILE A 115 6.63 1.93 -2.80
CA ILE A 115 5.66 2.53 -1.88
C ILE A 115 5.21 1.54 -0.81
N GLU A 116 4.91 0.30 -1.18
CA GLU A 116 4.56 -0.77 -0.24
C GLU A 116 5.71 -0.99 0.76
N SER A 117 6.96 -1.01 0.33
CA SER A 117 8.12 -1.20 1.22
C SER A 117 8.31 -0.06 2.23
N ILE A 118 7.87 1.17 1.88
CA ILE A 118 7.89 2.32 2.79
C ILE A 118 6.74 2.25 3.80
N VAL A 119 5.57 1.77 3.36
CA VAL A 119 4.35 1.72 4.17
C VAL A 119 4.25 0.44 5.00
N GLU A 120 4.96 -0.62 4.60
CA GLU A 120 4.95 -1.94 5.22
C GLU A 120 5.21 -1.81 6.72
N GLU A 121 4.32 -2.38 7.52
CA GLU A 121 4.46 -2.39 8.97
C GLU A 121 5.25 -3.61 9.42
N ALA A 122 6.02 -3.39 10.48
CA ALA A 122 6.57 -4.46 11.28
C ALA A 122 5.43 -5.18 12.00
N GLU A 123 4.88 -6.23 11.38
CA GLU A 123 3.82 -7.03 11.98
C GLU A 123 4.35 -7.81 13.18
N VAL A 124 3.61 -7.75 14.29
CA VAL A 124 3.92 -8.54 15.48
C VAL A 124 3.89 -10.02 15.14
N GLY A 125 5.02 -10.69 15.36
CA GLY A 125 5.19 -12.10 15.06
C GLY A 125 5.90 -12.40 13.74
N LYS A 126 6.08 -11.43 12.85
CA LYS A 126 6.83 -11.60 11.60
C LYS A 126 8.34 -11.53 11.87
N VAL A 127 9.09 -12.26 11.04
CA VAL A 127 10.54 -12.39 11.13
C VAL A 127 11.18 -11.54 10.05
N TYR A 128 12.12 -10.68 10.44
CA TYR A 128 12.82 -9.77 9.54
C TYR A 128 14.33 -10.00 9.64
N GLU A 129 15.04 -9.85 8.53
CA GLU A 129 16.49 -9.68 8.53
C GLU A 129 16.80 -8.18 8.60
N GLY A 130 17.32 -7.74 9.74
CA GLY A 130 17.64 -6.34 9.95
C GLY A 130 19.15 -6.09 10.07
N THR A 131 19.55 -4.83 9.92
CA THR A 131 20.95 -4.40 10.05
C THR A 131 21.13 -3.61 11.34
N VAL A 132 22.15 -3.95 12.14
CA VAL A 132 22.44 -3.26 13.40
C VAL A 132 23.00 -1.86 13.10
N LYS A 133 22.25 -0.79 13.40
CA LYS A 133 22.74 0.59 13.22
C LYS A 133 23.53 1.11 14.41
N ARG A 134 23.11 0.78 15.62
CA ARG A 134 23.73 1.28 16.85
C ARG A 134 23.60 0.28 17.98
N ILE A 135 24.64 0.18 18.80
CA ILE A 135 24.65 -0.63 20.02
C ILE A 135 24.61 0.32 21.22
N THR A 136 23.84 -0.04 22.24
CA THR A 136 23.77 0.65 23.54
C THR A 136 24.01 -0.36 24.66
N PRO A 137 24.32 0.08 25.90
CA PRO A 137 24.58 -0.83 27.01
C PRO A 137 23.42 -1.78 27.35
N TYR A 138 22.19 -1.40 27.03
CA TYR A 138 20.97 -2.17 27.30
C TYR A 138 20.40 -2.90 26.08
N GLY A 139 20.98 -2.74 24.88
CA GLY A 139 20.46 -3.37 23.68
C GLY A 139 21.12 -2.93 22.38
N ALA A 140 20.47 -3.22 21.26
CA ALA A 140 20.88 -2.79 19.92
C ALA A 140 19.68 -2.26 19.13
N PHE A 141 19.89 -1.20 18.37
CA PHE A 141 18.94 -0.70 17.38
C PHE A 141 19.20 -1.39 16.05
N VAL A 142 18.18 -2.09 15.56
CA VAL A 142 18.22 -2.87 14.32
C VAL A 142 17.19 -2.28 13.37
N GLU A 143 17.65 -1.85 12.20
CA GLU A 143 16.78 -1.40 11.11
C GLU A 143 16.21 -2.66 10.42
N ILE A 144 14.90 -2.84 10.49
CA ILE A 144 14.19 -4.00 9.91
C ILE A 144 13.49 -3.67 8.59
N LEU A 145 13.06 -2.42 8.44
CA LEU A 145 12.46 -1.85 7.24
C LEU A 145 13.05 -0.44 7.04
N PRO A 146 13.02 0.14 5.83
CA PRO A 146 13.54 1.47 5.58
C PRO A 146 12.91 2.50 6.54
N ASN A 147 13.74 3.26 7.26
CA ASN A 147 13.31 4.23 8.28
C ASN A 147 12.61 3.64 9.53
N THR A 148 12.54 2.32 9.66
CA THR A 148 11.90 1.64 10.78
C THR A 148 12.93 0.92 11.65
N ASP A 149 13.23 1.52 12.80
CA ASP A 149 14.16 0.96 13.78
C ASP A 149 13.43 0.21 14.90
N GLY A 150 13.90 -1.01 15.19
CA GLY A 150 13.47 -1.77 16.36
C GLY A 150 14.54 -1.86 17.44
N LEU A 151 14.12 -1.95 18.69
CA LEU A 151 14.99 -2.16 19.84
C LEU A 151 15.08 -3.66 20.16
N LEU A 152 16.28 -4.21 20.05
CA LEU A 152 16.62 -5.54 20.55
C LEU A 152 17.25 -5.40 21.94
N HIS A 153 16.49 -5.73 22.98
CA HIS A 153 16.96 -5.64 24.37
C HIS A 153 17.98 -6.75 24.68
N ILE A 154 18.94 -6.50 25.56
CA ILE A 154 20.00 -7.47 25.92
C ILE A 154 19.46 -8.84 26.37
N SER A 155 18.29 -8.86 27.02
CA SER A 155 17.63 -10.10 27.48
C SER A 155 16.99 -10.93 26.35
N GLU A 156 16.81 -10.33 25.18
CA GLU A 156 16.13 -10.92 24.02
C GLU A 156 17.11 -11.31 22.89
N ILE A 157 18.41 -11.15 23.12
CA ILE A 157 19.46 -11.53 22.15
C ILE A 157 19.67 -13.05 22.13
N GLU A 158 19.78 -13.69 23.30
CA GLU A 158 20.14 -15.10 23.40
C GLU A 158 19.64 -15.72 24.72
N HIS A 159 19.62 -17.06 24.83
CA HIS A 159 19.20 -17.74 26.06
C HIS A 159 20.23 -17.68 27.19
N ARG A 160 21.51 -17.47 26.85
CA ARG A 160 22.60 -17.32 27.81
C ARG A 160 22.66 -15.89 28.34
N ARG A 161 23.16 -15.73 29.58
CA ARG A 161 23.39 -14.40 30.16
C ARG A 161 24.56 -13.74 29.44
N ILE A 162 24.29 -12.66 28.72
CA ILE A 162 25.29 -11.85 28.02
C ILE A 162 25.60 -10.64 28.90
N ASN A 163 26.89 -10.35 29.10
CA ASN A 163 27.32 -9.18 29.88
C ASN A 163 27.43 -7.91 29.01
N ARG A 164 27.82 -8.04 27.73
CA ARG A 164 27.91 -6.92 26.79
C ARG A 164 27.31 -7.29 25.44
N VAL A 165 26.48 -6.40 24.90
CA VAL A 165 25.84 -6.57 23.58
C VAL A 165 26.89 -6.65 22.45
N GLU A 166 28.00 -5.93 22.61
CA GLU A 166 29.14 -5.84 21.69
C GLU A 166 29.82 -7.19 21.43
N ASP A 167 29.69 -8.16 22.36
CA ASP A 167 30.31 -9.48 22.22
C ASP A 167 29.56 -10.36 21.20
N VAL A 168 28.29 -10.04 20.92
CA VAL A 168 27.38 -10.87 20.12
C VAL A 168 26.88 -10.16 18.86
N LEU A 169 26.80 -8.83 18.91
CA LEU A 169 26.33 -8.01 17.80
C LEU A 169 27.40 -6.98 17.41
N LYS A 170 27.57 -6.78 16.10
CA LYS A 170 28.45 -5.75 15.55
C LYS A 170 27.62 -4.74 14.79
N VAL A 171 28.00 -3.47 14.87
CA VAL A 171 27.41 -2.40 14.04
C VAL A 171 27.64 -2.74 12.56
N GLY A 172 26.61 -2.59 11.74
CA GLY A 172 26.58 -2.99 10.34
C GLY A 172 26.33 -4.49 10.11
N GLY A 173 26.25 -5.30 11.17
CA GLY A 173 25.96 -6.73 11.05
C GLY A 173 24.49 -7.00 10.70
N LYS A 174 24.25 -8.02 9.86
CA LYS A 174 22.90 -8.55 9.62
C LYS A 174 22.48 -9.48 10.74
N VAL A 175 21.25 -9.34 11.23
CA VAL A 175 20.68 -10.17 12.28
C VAL A 175 19.21 -10.47 11.99
N THR A 176 18.84 -11.74 12.11
CA THR A 176 17.44 -12.16 12.00
C THR A 176 16.74 -11.97 13.34
N VAL A 177 15.63 -11.23 13.33
CA VAL A 177 14.89 -10.82 14.53
C VAL A 177 13.39 -11.00 14.30
N LYS A 178 12.67 -11.34 15.36
CA LYS A 178 11.21 -11.42 15.37
C LYS A 178 10.63 -10.23 16.11
N VAL A 179 9.59 -9.62 15.56
CA VAL A 179 8.83 -8.58 16.26
C VAL A 179 7.97 -9.23 17.34
N ILE A 180 8.14 -8.82 18.60
CA ILE A 180 7.36 -9.34 19.74
C ILE A 180 6.20 -8.43 20.09
N GLY A 181 6.33 -7.14 19.80
CA GLY A 181 5.33 -6.13 20.14
C GLY A 181 5.81 -4.73 19.79
N ILE A 182 4.91 -3.77 19.92
CA ILE A 182 5.19 -2.35 19.75
C ILE A 182 4.95 -1.71 21.12
N ASP A 183 5.87 -0.87 21.58
CA ASP A 183 5.76 -0.14 22.85
C ASP A 183 4.82 1.06 22.69
N ASP A 184 4.31 1.61 23.80
CA ASP A 184 3.38 2.77 23.79
C ASP A 184 3.98 4.03 23.12
N SER A 185 5.32 4.09 23.01
CA SER A 185 6.04 5.14 22.29
C SER A 185 6.24 4.87 20.79
N GLY A 186 5.59 3.85 20.23
CA GLY A 186 5.71 3.44 18.83
C GLY A 186 7.01 2.67 18.50
N ARG A 187 7.82 2.32 19.51
CA ARG A 187 9.09 1.60 19.30
C ARG A 187 8.85 0.10 19.19
N ILE A 188 9.38 -0.52 18.14
CA ILE A 188 9.22 -1.94 17.87
C ILE A 188 10.17 -2.74 18.77
N LYS A 189 9.62 -3.68 19.55
CA LYS A 189 10.39 -4.62 20.39
C LYS A 189 10.76 -5.85 19.58
N LEU A 190 12.05 -6.10 19.47
CA LEU A 190 12.61 -7.22 18.73
C LEU A 190 13.14 -8.31 19.66
N SER A 191 13.04 -9.56 19.25
CA SER A 191 13.73 -10.68 19.88
C SER A 191 14.36 -11.61 18.87
N ARG A 192 15.62 -11.94 19.15
CA ARG A 192 16.36 -13.00 18.47
C ARG A 192 16.16 -14.34 19.19
N LYS A 193 16.01 -14.31 20.51
CA LYS A 193 15.73 -15.49 21.36
C LYS A 193 14.46 -16.23 20.95
N ALA A 194 13.42 -15.53 20.51
CA ALA A 194 12.19 -16.14 20.03
C ALA A 194 12.36 -17.03 18.77
N LEU A 195 13.47 -16.88 18.04
CA LEU A 195 13.83 -17.69 16.87
C LEU A 195 14.79 -18.83 17.20
N ILE A 196 15.49 -18.75 18.33
CA ILE A 196 16.36 -19.81 18.81
C ILE A 196 15.45 -20.89 19.40
N LYS A 197 15.22 -21.97 18.66
CA LYS A 197 14.52 -23.15 19.19
C LYS A 197 15.20 -23.55 20.49
N ARG A 198 14.45 -23.57 21.61
CA ARG A 198 14.82 -24.42 22.74
C ARG A 198 14.91 -25.83 22.18
N GLU A 199 16.11 -26.42 22.19
CA GLU A 199 16.22 -27.87 22.06
C GLU A 199 15.34 -28.49 23.15
N ASN A 200 14.26 -29.12 22.72
CA ASN A 200 13.39 -29.94 23.54
C ASN A 200 14.20 -31.15 24.04
N SER A 201 14.94 -30.97 25.14
CA SER A 201 15.28 -32.07 26.03
C SER A 201 14.16 -32.17 27.07
N GLY A 202 13.15 -33.02 26.80
CA GLY A 202 12.03 -33.15 27.74
C GLY A 202 10.83 -34.00 27.34
N ALA A 203 10.93 -34.93 26.39
CA ALA A 203 9.95 -36.01 26.30
C ALA A 203 10.11 -36.93 27.52
N ARG A 204 9.40 -36.64 28.63
CA ARG A 204 9.09 -37.62 29.67
C ARG A 204 7.59 -37.64 29.95
N ARG A 205 6.94 -38.45 29.12
CA ARG A 205 5.79 -39.32 29.41
C ARG A 205 5.60 -39.51 30.93
N TYR A 206 4.56 -38.90 31.49
CA TYR A 206 3.92 -39.42 32.70
C TYR A 206 2.60 -40.06 32.28
N GLU A 207 2.67 -41.34 31.91
CA GLU A 207 1.54 -42.24 32.02
C GLU A 207 1.28 -42.41 33.53
N ARG A 208 0.31 -41.66 34.08
CA ARG A 208 -0.29 -42.02 35.37
C ARG A 208 -1.14 -43.25 35.12
N LYS A 209 -0.64 -44.40 35.59
CA LYS A 209 -1.44 -45.59 35.90
C LYS A 209 -2.72 -45.14 36.62
N ARG A 210 -3.88 -45.48 36.05
CA ARG A 210 -5.13 -45.58 36.79
C ARG A 210 -5.00 -46.78 37.73
N ASN A 211 -5.04 -46.51 39.03
CA ASN A 211 -5.56 -47.45 40.01
C ASN A 211 -6.92 -46.89 40.43
N ASP A 212 -7.98 -47.56 39.99
CA ASP A 212 -9.14 -48.00 40.79
C ASP A 212 -10.03 -48.86 39.88
#